data_AF-A0A9E6F3M0-F1
#
_entry.id   AF-A0A9E6F3M0-F1
#
_cell.length_a   1.000
_cell.length_b   1.000
_cell.length_c   1.000
_cell.angle_alpha   90.00
_cell.angle_beta   90.00
_cell.angle_gamma   90.00
#
_symmetry.space_group_name_H-M   'P 1'
#
loop_
_entity.id
_entity.type
_entity.pdbx_description
1 polymer ?
#
loop_
_entity_poly.entity_id
_entity_poly.type
_entity_poly.pdbx_seq_one_letter_code
_entity_poly.pdbx_strand_id
1 'polypeptide(L)'
;ILGTNTSSMNVVAVNGCCYGKEAKSDKGEYLKLCGQDFWEFISGDKNLYTDIIDPLGHKAKEKNEAFSEEYAKAINKFTLEFISLFCDDDGRIRWEEIVRFNSGKAPSKNNISNEG
;
A
#
# COMPACT_ATOMS: atom_id res chain seq x y z
N ILE A 1 -25.15 -33.45 24.33
CA ILE A 1 -26.04 -32.79 23.33
C ILE A 1 -26.10 -31.32 23.71
N LEU A 2 -25.39 -30.46 22.97
CA LEU A 2 -25.46 -29.00 23.12
C LEU A 2 -26.04 -28.50 21.80
N GLY A 3 -27.35 -28.22 21.82
CA GLY A 3 -28.05 -27.64 20.68
C GLY A 3 -27.79 -26.14 20.64
N THR A 4 -26.99 -25.68 19.68
CA THR A 4 -26.98 -24.27 19.30
C THR A 4 -28.19 -24.03 18.40
N ASN A 5 -29.28 -23.60 19.01
CA ASN A 5 -30.44 -23.03 18.33
C ASN A 5 -30.05 -21.65 17.80
N THR A 6 -29.28 -21.61 16.70
CA THR A 6 -29.12 -20.39 15.91
C THR A 6 -30.37 -20.25 15.06
N SER A 7 -31.27 -19.34 15.44
CA SER A 7 -32.25 -18.79 14.49
C SER A 7 -31.54 -18.50 13.18
N SER A 8 -32.09 -18.92 12.04
CA SER A 8 -31.48 -18.73 10.72
C SER A 8 -31.28 -17.25 10.42
N MET A 9 -30.17 -16.68 10.88
CA MET A 9 -29.75 -15.34 10.51
C MET A 9 -29.42 -15.41 9.03
N ASN A 10 -30.15 -14.65 8.21
CA ASN A 10 -29.87 -14.52 6.80
C ASN A 10 -28.61 -13.66 6.63
N VAL A 11 -27.45 -14.31 6.67
CA VAL A 11 -26.15 -13.68 6.47
C VAL A 11 -25.76 -13.84 5.00
N VAL A 12 -25.50 -12.74 4.32
CA VAL A 12 -25.08 -12.72 2.92
C VAL A 12 -23.68 -12.13 2.82
N ALA A 13 -22.77 -12.85 2.17
CA ALA A 13 -21.43 -12.35 1.86
C ALA A 13 -21.50 -11.34 0.70
N VAL A 14 -20.85 -10.19 0.86
CA VAL A 14 -20.79 -9.13 -0.16
C VAL A 14 -19.34 -8.77 -0.45
N ASN A 15 -18.95 -8.89 -1.72
CA ASN A 15 -17.73 -8.31 -2.27
C ASN A 15 -18.04 -6.92 -2.82
N GLY A 16 -17.63 -5.89 -2.08
CA GLY A 16 -17.81 -4.49 -2.46
C GLY A 16 -16.65 -3.95 -3.29
N CYS A 17 -16.95 -3.52 -4.51
CA CYS A 17 -15.99 -2.87 -5.41
C CYS A 17 -16.35 -1.37 -5.54
N CYS A 18 -15.46 -0.48 -5.09
CA CYS A 18 -15.71 0.97 -5.10
C CYS A 18 -15.96 1.56 -6.51
N TYR A 19 -15.43 0.90 -7.54
CA TYR A 19 -15.48 1.37 -8.94
C TYR A 19 -15.81 0.22 -9.90
N GLY A 20 -16.14 0.59 -11.14
CA GLY A 20 -16.50 -0.35 -12.20
C GLY A 20 -18.01 -0.60 -12.28
N LYS A 21 -18.40 -1.50 -13.18
CA LYS A 21 -19.78 -1.91 -13.41
C LYS A 21 -19.85 -3.44 -13.40
N GLU A 22 -20.91 -3.99 -12.82
CA GLU A 22 -21.15 -5.43 -12.80
C GLU A 22 -22.57 -5.69 -13.31
N ALA A 23 -22.69 -6.47 -14.38
CA ALA A 23 -24.00 -6.76 -14.96
C ALA A 23 -24.76 -7.86 -14.18
N LYS A 24 -24.01 -8.75 -13.50
CA LYS A 24 -24.58 -9.85 -12.72
C LYS A 24 -23.94 -9.88 -11.32
N SER A 25 -24.65 -9.33 -10.35
CA SER A 25 -24.17 -9.22 -8.97
C SER A 25 -24.08 -10.57 -8.25
N ASP A 26 -25.05 -11.45 -8.47
CA ASP A 26 -25.07 -12.76 -7.84
C ASP A 26 -24.03 -13.73 -8.44
N LYS A 27 -23.05 -14.13 -7.62
CA LYS A 27 -22.01 -15.12 -7.95
C LYS A 27 -22.26 -16.48 -7.30
N GLY A 28 -23.43 -16.69 -6.68
CA GLY A 28 -23.80 -17.91 -5.98
C GLY A 28 -23.33 -17.92 -4.52
N GLU A 29 -22.02 -17.83 -4.30
CA GLU A 29 -21.46 -17.84 -2.93
C GLU A 29 -21.48 -16.46 -2.26
N TYR A 30 -21.50 -15.39 -3.05
CA TYR A 30 -21.51 -14.00 -2.59
C TYR A 30 -22.15 -13.07 -3.62
N LEU A 31 -22.55 -11.89 -3.16
CA LEU A 31 -22.94 -10.78 -4.03
C LEU A 31 -21.73 -9.92 -4.35
N LYS A 32 -21.48 -9.67 -5.63
CA LYS A 32 -20.51 -8.70 -6.09
C LYS A 32 -21.22 -7.41 -6.48
N LEU A 33 -21.01 -6.34 -5.71
CA LEU A 33 -21.58 -5.02 -5.98
C LEU A 33 -20.45 -4.08 -6.42
N CYS A 34 -20.65 -3.34 -7.51
CA CYS A 34 -19.64 -2.45 -8.07
C CYS A 34 -20.18 -1.03 -8.28
N GLY A 35 -19.35 -0.02 -7.99
CA GLY A 35 -19.68 1.38 -8.27
C GLY A 35 -20.95 1.82 -7.54
N GLN A 36 -21.89 2.42 -8.27
CA GLN A 36 -23.15 2.94 -7.71
C GLN A 36 -23.88 1.92 -6.85
N ASP A 37 -24.01 0.67 -7.30
CA ASP A 37 -24.74 -0.37 -6.56
C ASP A 37 -24.11 -0.68 -5.20
N PHE A 38 -22.78 -0.65 -5.11
CA PHE A 38 -22.09 -0.86 -3.84
C PHE A 38 -22.28 0.31 -2.88
N TRP A 39 -22.07 1.53 -3.38
CA TRP A 39 -22.19 2.74 -2.56
C TRP A 39 -23.62 2.97 -2.10
N GLU A 40 -24.62 2.77 -2.96
CA GLU A 40 -26.04 2.82 -2.60
C GLU A 40 -26.37 1.74 -1.55
N PHE A 41 -25.87 0.51 -1.72
CA PHE A 41 -26.14 -0.58 -0.78
C PHE A 41 -25.68 -0.28 0.65
N ILE A 42 -24.49 0.29 0.83
CA ILE A 42 -23.95 0.54 2.18
C ILE A 42 -24.42 1.86 2.80
N SER A 43 -24.92 2.81 2.00
CA SER A 43 -25.25 4.17 2.48
C SER A 43 -26.75 4.51 2.40
N GLY A 44 -27.50 3.84 1.54
CA GLY A 44 -28.86 4.23 1.16
C GLY A 44 -28.91 5.41 0.17
N ASP A 45 -27.77 5.91 -0.29
CA ASP A 45 -27.68 7.07 -1.19
C ASP A 45 -27.17 6.67 -2.58
N LYS A 46 -28.01 6.92 -3.59
CA LYS A 46 -27.75 6.65 -5.01
C LYS A 46 -26.63 7.50 -5.59
N ASN A 47 -26.37 8.67 -5.02
CA ASN A 47 -25.42 9.65 -5.56
C ASN A 47 -24.06 9.59 -4.84
N LEU A 48 -23.94 8.83 -3.75
CA LEU A 48 -22.71 8.79 -2.97
C LEU A 48 -21.48 8.43 -3.81
N TYR A 49 -21.62 7.56 -4.82
CA TYR A 49 -20.50 7.16 -5.69
C TYR A 49 -19.89 8.33 -6.49
N THR A 50 -20.65 9.40 -6.76
CA THR A 50 -20.14 10.64 -7.34
C THR A 50 -19.76 11.65 -6.28
N ASP A 51 -20.51 11.72 -5.18
CA ASP A 51 -20.32 12.74 -4.15
C ASP A 51 -19.00 12.56 -3.40
N ILE A 52 -18.47 11.34 -3.32
CA ILE A 52 -17.15 11.07 -2.73
C ILE A 52 -15.98 11.58 -3.58
N ILE A 53 -16.18 11.90 -4.87
CA ILE A 53 -15.08 12.30 -5.77
C ILE A 53 -14.48 13.63 -5.35
N ASP A 54 -15.33 14.61 -5.04
CA ASP A 54 -14.91 15.97 -4.68
C ASP A 54 -14.04 16.02 -3.40
N PRO A 55 -14.47 15.44 -2.25
CA PRO A 55 -13.65 15.41 -1.05
C PRO A 55 -12.39 14.53 -1.21
N LEU A 56 -12.43 13.47 -2.03
CA LEU A 56 -11.24 12.68 -2.35
C LEU A 56 -10.25 13.51 -3.18
N GLY A 57 -10.72 14.27 -4.17
CA GLY A 57 -9.88 15.11 -5.02
C GLY A 57 -9.15 16.20 -4.25
N HIS A 58 -9.87 16.95 -3.40
CA HIS A 58 -9.29 18.03 -2.59
C HIS A 58 -8.26 17.50 -1.57
N LYS A 59 -8.61 16.47 -0.80
CA LYS A 59 -7.69 15.86 0.17
C LYS A 59 -6.52 15.15 -0.51
N ALA A 60 -6.73 14.55 -1.68
CA ALA A 60 -5.65 13.95 -2.45
C ALA A 60 -4.63 15.00 -2.86
N LYS A 61 -5.04 16.20 -3.27
CA LYS A 61 -4.09 17.27 -3.63
C LYS A 61 -3.18 17.65 -2.46
N GLU A 62 -3.74 17.92 -1.29
CA GLU A 62 -2.97 18.27 -0.09
C GLU A 62 -2.01 17.15 0.33
N LYS A 63 -2.47 15.89 0.27
CA LYS A 63 -1.63 14.73 0.58
C LYS A 63 -0.55 14.50 -0.47
N ASN A 64 -0.83 14.78 -1.74
CA ASN A 64 0.13 14.66 -2.83
C ASN A 64 1.24 15.68 -2.70
N GLU A 65 0.94 16.93 -2.34
CA GLU A 65 1.96 17.97 -2.12
C GLU A 65 2.90 17.58 -0.99
N ALA A 66 2.37 17.20 0.17
CA ALA A 66 3.18 16.71 1.30
C ALA A 66 3.98 15.45 0.94
N PHE A 67 3.37 14.52 0.20
CA PHE A 67 4.06 13.32 -0.28
C PHE A 67 5.19 13.66 -1.24
N SER A 68 4.98 14.58 -2.18
CA SER A 68 6.00 15.01 -3.14
C SER A 68 7.21 15.64 -2.45
N GLU A 69 6.99 16.45 -1.42
CA GLU A 69 8.07 17.03 -0.61
C GLU A 69 8.88 15.95 0.12
N GLU A 70 8.21 15.04 0.84
CA GLU A 70 8.88 13.95 1.56
C GLU A 70 9.58 12.96 0.61
N TYR A 71 8.99 12.71 -0.55
CA TYR A 71 9.60 11.90 -1.61
C TYR A 71 10.87 12.55 -2.14
N ALA A 72 10.86 13.86 -2.43
CA ALA A 72 12.05 14.58 -2.86
C ALA A 72 13.16 14.55 -1.78
N LYS A 73 12.80 14.69 -0.50
CA LYS A 73 13.76 14.53 0.61
C LYS A 73 14.37 13.13 0.63
N ALA A 74 13.55 12.08 0.44
CA ALA A 74 14.03 10.71 0.40
C ALA A 74 15.01 10.48 -0.78
N ILE A 75 14.70 11.00 -1.97
CA ILE A 75 15.61 10.95 -3.12
C ILE A 75 16.95 11.61 -2.79
N ASN A 76 16.94 12.83 -2.24
CA ASN A 76 18.17 13.54 -1.90
C ASN A 76 18.98 12.80 -0.83
N LYS A 77 18.32 12.28 0.20
CA LYS A 77 18.95 11.50 1.26
C LYS A 77 19.63 10.24 0.70
N PHE A 78 18.91 9.44 -0.08
CA PHE A 78 19.49 8.23 -0.67
C PHE A 78 20.58 8.55 -1.70
N THR A 79 20.44 9.64 -2.44
CA THR A 79 21.50 10.10 -3.36
C THR A 79 22.76 10.46 -2.59
N LEU A 80 22.64 11.20 -1.48
CA LEU A 80 23.78 11.56 -0.63
C LEU A 80 24.45 10.31 -0.02
N GLU A 81 23.66 9.40 0.54
CA GLU A 81 24.16 8.13 1.08
C GLU A 81 24.84 7.30 -0.01
N PHE A 82 24.24 7.22 -1.20
CA PHE A 82 24.81 6.50 -2.34
C PHE A 82 26.16 7.08 -2.76
N ILE A 83 26.25 8.40 -2.92
CA ILE A 83 27.50 9.09 -3.28
C ILE A 83 28.56 8.82 -2.22
N SER A 84 28.21 8.99 -0.94
CA SER A 84 29.13 8.78 0.18
C SER A 84 29.67 7.35 0.24
N LEU A 85 28.85 6.35 -0.06
CA LEU A 85 29.23 4.94 0.09
C LEU A 85 29.88 4.37 -1.18
N PHE A 86 29.42 4.81 -2.35
CA PHE A 86 29.69 4.13 -3.61
C PHE A 86 30.31 5.00 -4.70
N CYS A 87 30.56 6.30 -4.47
CA CYS A 87 31.28 7.16 -5.43
C CYS A 87 32.64 7.62 -4.89
N ASP A 88 33.64 7.76 -5.77
CA ASP A 88 34.93 8.38 -5.45
C ASP A 88 34.85 9.92 -5.47
N ASP A 89 35.97 10.58 -5.12
CA ASP A 89 36.05 12.05 -5.04
C ASP A 89 35.82 12.73 -6.40
N ASP A 90 36.02 12.01 -7.50
CA ASP A 90 35.73 12.46 -8.88
C ASP A 90 34.28 12.18 -9.30
N GLY A 91 33.46 11.58 -8.41
CA GLY A 91 32.07 11.23 -8.66
C GLY A 91 31.85 9.95 -9.49
N ARG A 92 32.89 9.14 -9.72
CA ARG A 92 32.74 7.84 -10.41
C ARG A 92 32.20 6.78 -9.47
N ILE A 93 31.29 5.97 -9.98
CA ILE A 93 30.68 4.86 -9.23
C ILE A 93 31.68 3.70 -9.10
N ARG A 94 31.94 3.28 -7.86
CA ARG A 94 32.66 2.06 -7.49
C ARG A 94 31.72 0.85 -7.55
N TRP A 95 31.48 0.35 -8.75
CA TRP A 95 30.56 -0.78 -8.99
C TRP A 95 30.89 -2.03 -8.18
N GLU A 96 32.18 -2.32 -7.95
CA GLU A 96 32.59 -3.48 -7.17
C GLU A 96 32.09 -3.40 -5.71
N GLU A 97 32.10 -2.21 -5.11
CA GLU A 97 31.61 -2.00 -3.73
C GLU A 97 30.09 -2.21 -3.64
N ILE A 98 29.34 -1.80 -4.67
CA ILE A 98 27.90 -2.04 -4.74
C ILE A 98 27.61 -3.55 -4.78
N VAL A 99 28.33 -4.28 -5.62
CA VAL A 99 28.15 -5.74 -5.76
C VAL A 99 28.55 -6.46 -4.48
N ARG A 100 29.67 -6.08 -3.84
CA ARG A 100 30.09 -6.63 -2.55
C ARG A 100 29.07 -6.33 -1.46
N PHE A 101 28.51 -5.13 -1.42
CA PHE A 101 27.50 -4.74 -0.43
C PHE A 101 26.19 -5.51 -0.61
N ASN A 102 25.68 -5.64 -1.84
CA ASN A 102 24.38 -6.26 -2.09
C ASN A 102 24.43 -7.81 -2.08
N SER A 103 25.55 -8.38 -2.51
CA SER A 103 25.66 -9.82 -2.82
C SER A 103 26.81 -10.52 -2.10
N GLY A 104 27.61 -9.79 -1.31
CA GLY A 104 28.68 -10.36 -0.50
C GLY A 104 28.15 -11.27 0.61
N LYS A 105 29.01 -12.18 1.10
CA LYS A 105 28.66 -13.01 2.26
C LYS A 105 28.38 -12.11 3.48
N ALA A 106 27.33 -12.42 4.22
CA ALA A 106 27.02 -11.73 5.47
C ALA A 106 28.22 -11.80 6.43
N PRO A 107 28.50 -10.72 7.19
CA PRO A 107 29.60 -10.72 8.15
C PRO A 107 29.41 -11.81 9.20
N SER A 108 30.47 -12.57 9.49
CA SER A 108 30.45 -13.59 10.53
C SER A 108 30.37 -12.95 11.92
N LYS A 109 29.45 -13.43 12.78
CA LYS A 109 29.19 -12.89 14.13
C LYS A 109 30.34 -13.07 15.16
N ASN A 110 31.50 -13.59 14.77
CA ASN A 110 32.63 -13.78 15.67
C ASN A 110 33.66 -12.69 15.42
N ASN A 111 33.57 -11.60 16.17
CA ASN A 111 34.68 -10.76 16.68
C ASN A 111 34.11 -9.51 17.39
N ILE A 112 33.23 -9.72 18.37
CA ILE A 112 33.12 -8.78 19.49
C ILE A 112 33.72 -9.52 20.68
N SER A 113 35.05 -9.45 20.78
CA SER A 113 35.77 -9.77 22.00
C SER A 113 36.81 -8.68 22.23
N ASN A 114 36.52 -7.88 23.25
CA ASN A 114 37.44 -7.10 24.07
C ASN A 114 38.50 -6.23 23.38
N GLU A 115 38.29 -4.92 23.42
CA GLU A 115 39.34 -4.02 23.92
C GLU A 115 38.74 -3.18 25.05
N GLY A 116 39.39 -3.26 26.21
CA GLY A 116 39.23 -2.36 27.34
C GLY A 116 40.39 -1.38 27.40
#